data_AF-A0A0P7B5Y4-F1
#
_entry.id   AF-A0A0P7B5Y4-F1
#
_cell.length_a   1.000
_cell.length_b   1.000
_cell.length_c   1.000
_cell.angle_alpha   90.00
_cell.angle_beta   90.00
_cell.angle_gamma   90.00
#
_symmetry.space_group_name_H-M   'P 1'
#
loop_
_entity.id
_entity.type
_entity.pdbx_description
1 polymer ?
#
loop_
_entity_poly.entity_id
_entity_poly.type
_entity_poly.pdbx_seq_one_letter_code
_entity_poly.pdbx_strand_id
1 'polypeptide(L)'
;MSSQSPTASSLSSASSADTGVEQVLRKTYKDPGKLREGLDRLWGQGNYRLRLRNNRYIIRGPWPLNQDELQQLEKDAYQHYDDY
;
A
#
# COMPACT_ATOMS: atom_id res chain seq x y z
N MET A 1 -29.16 -50.35 4.68
CA MET A 1 -30.06 -49.17 4.70
C MET A 1 -29.45 -48.14 5.64
N SER A 2 -29.49 -46.87 5.24
CA SER A 2 -29.30 -45.66 6.08
C SER A 2 -27.86 -45.38 6.54
N SER A 3 -27.23 -44.22 6.32
CA SER A 3 -27.62 -42.95 5.71
C SER A 3 -26.35 -42.13 5.41
N GLN A 4 -26.43 -41.29 4.38
CA GLN A 4 -25.47 -40.24 4.02
C GLN A 4 -25.08 -39.33 5.18
N SER A 5 -23.88 -38.77 5.11
CA SER A 5 -23.58 -37.38 5.49
C SER A 5 -22.27 -36.92 4.81
N PRO A 6 -22.31 -36.19 3.68
CA PRO A 6 -21.18 -35.40 3.22
C PRO A 6 -21.27 -34.02 3.90
N THR A 7 -20.72 -33.87 5.10
CA THR A 7 -20.75 -32.57 5.78
C THR A 7 -19.50 -31.75 5.47
N ALA A 8 -19.74 -30.71 4.67
CA ALA A 8 -19.06 -29.42 4.65
C ALA A 8 -17.68 -29.36 3.97
N SER A 9 -17.78 -29.02 2.68
CA SER A 9 -16.93 -28.04 2.01
C SER A 9 -16.48 -26.88 2.90
N SER A 10 -15.37 -26.29 2.47
CA SER A 10 -14.99 -24.89 2.72
C SER A 10 -14.28 -24.59 4.04
N LEU A 11 -13.03 -25.05 4.13
CA LEU A 11 -11.98 -24.12 4.51
C LEU A 11 -11.08 -23.89 3.30
N SER A 12 -11.62 -23.18 2.29
CA SER A 12 -10.79 -22.18 1.62
C SER A 12 -10.38 -21.22 2.71
N SER A 13 -9.29 -21.56 3.40
CA SER A 13 -8.55 -20.67 4.24
C SER A 13 -7.92 -19.66 3.29
N ALA A 14 -8.75 -18.80 2.72
CA ALA A 14 -8.36 -17.45 2.44
C ALA A 14 -8.11 -16.81 3.80
N SER A 15 -7.02 -17.23 4.46
CA SER A 15 -6.05 -16.25 4.86
C SER A 15 -5.80 -15.43 3.60
N SER A 16 -6.65 -14.42 3.38
CA SER A 16 -6.21 -13.18 2.78
C SER A 16 -5.14 -12.71 3.73
N ALA A 17 -3.96 -13.33 3.62
CA ALA A 17 -2.74 -12.81 4.12
C ALA A 17 -2.79 -11.41 3.56
N ASP A 18 -2.90 -10.48 4.47
CA ASP A 18 -2.70 -9.07 4.24
C ASP A 18 -1.19 -8.96 3.90
N THR A 19 -0.78 -9.55 2.78
CA THR A 19 0.60 -9.74 2.32
C THR A 19 1.15 -8.45 1.75
N GLY A 20 0.49 -7.33 2.04
CA GLY A 20 1.02 -6.03 1.72
C GLY A 20 2.29 -5.78 2.52
N VAL A 21 3.36 -5.41 1.82
CA VAL A 21 4.62 -5.02 2.42
C VAL A 21 4.47 -3.63 3.00
N GLU A 22 4.71 -3.49 4.31
CA GLU A 22 4.79 -2.19 4.97
C GLU A 22 6.20 -1.60 4.78
N GLN A 23 6.24 -0.37 4.32
CA GLN A 23 7.46 0.40 4.16
C GLN A 23 7.28 1.77 4.82
N VAL A 24 8.23 2.12 5.69
CA VAL A 24 8.24 3.42 6.34
C VAL A 24 8.99 4.39 5.45
N LEU A 25 8.28 5.42 4.99
CA LEU A 25 8.88 6.50 4.25
C LEU A 25 9.73 7.33 5.21
N ARG A 26 11.00 7.54 4.83
CA ARG A 26 11.98 8.29 5.62
C ARG A 26 11.77 9.79 5.50
N LYS A 27 11.20 10.27 4.39
CA LYS A 27 10.91 11.69 4.18
C LYS A 27 9.54 12.07 4.72
N THR A 28 9.48 13.31 5.19
CA THR A 28 8.25 13.98 5.54
C THR A 28 7.69 14.61 4.28
N TYR A 29 6.50 14.19 3.85
CA TYR A 29 5.80 14.81 2.73
C TYR A 29 4.93 15.93 3.27
N LYS A 30 5.11 17.14 2.71
CA LYS A 30 4.27 18.30 3.03
C LYS A 30 2.84 18.09 2.57
N ASP A 31 2.67 17.44 1.41
CA ASP A 31 1.36 17.24 0.80
C ASP A 31 1.01 15.75 0.73
N PRO A 32 0.15 15.24 1.63
CA PRO A 32 -0.28 13.85 1.61
C PRO A 32 -1.16 13.51 0.40
N GLY A 33 -1.76 14.52 -0.25
CA GLY A 33 -2.57 14.34 -1.47
C GLY A 33 -1.71 13.88 -2.63
N LYS A 34 -0.60 14.60 -2.88
CA LYS A 34 0.38 14.25 -3.92
C LYS A 34 1.04 12.89 -3.70
N LEU A 35 1.37 12.59 -2.44
CA LEU A 35 1.86 11.27 -2.07
C LEU A 35 0.85 10.18 -2.44
N ARG A 36 -0.44 10.43 -2.20
CA ARG A 36 -1.53 9.53 -2.57
C ARG A 36 -1.64 9.36 -4.09
N GLU A 37 -1.59 10.45 -4.86
CA GLU A 37 -1.60 10.39 -6.33
C GLU A 37 -0.45 9.55 -6.89
N GLY A 38 0.76 9.71 -6.35
CA GLY A 38 1.91 8.91 -6.78
C GLY A 38 1.76 7.43 -6.42
N LEU A 39 1.23 7.12 -5.23
CA LEU A 39 0.91 5.73 -4.84
C LEU A 39 -0.20 5.13 -5.71
N ASP A 40 -1.17 5.96 -6.12
CA ASP A 40 -2.23 5.60 -7.06
C ASP A 40 -1.67 5.21 -8.42
N ARG A 41 -0.68 5.94 -8.93
CA ARG A 41 0.00 5.60 -10.19
C ARG A 41 0.83 4.32 -10.10
N LEU A 42 1.39 4.01 -8.94
CA LEU A 42 2.25 2.84 -8.73
C LEU A 42 1.43 1.56 -8.49
N TRP A 43 0.52 1.60 -7.53
CA TRP A 43 -0.25 0.43 -7.09
C TRP A 43 -1.70 0.42 -7.60
N GLY A 44 -2.24 1.56 -8.03
CA GLY A 44 -3.65 1.73 -8.34
C GLY A 44 -4.47 2.13 -7.11
N GLN A 45 -5.55 2.90 -7.34
CA GLN A 45 -6.46 3.34 -6.30
C GLN A 45 -7.05 2.17 -5.52
N GLY A 46 -6.90 2.22 -4.19
CA GLY A 46 -7.44 1.21 -3.27
C GLY A 46 -6.55 -0.02 -3.04
N ASN A 47 -5.45 -0.17 -3.80
CA ASN A 47 -4.49 -1.27 -3.61
C ASN A 47 -3.43 -0.97 -2.54
N TYR A 48 -3.46 0.22 -1.93
CA TYR A 48 -2.50 0.62 -0.92
C TYR A 48 -3.14 1.25 0.31
N ARG A 49 -2.41 1.23 1.43
CA ARG A 49 -2.76 1.92 2.67
C ARG A 49 -1.67 2.92 3.00
N LEU A 50 -2.06 4.18 3.24
CA LEU A 50 -1.19 5.23 3.76
C LEU A 50 -1.58 5.51 5.21
N ARG A 51 -0.62 5.50 6.13
CA ARG A 51 -0.80 5.82 7.54
C ARG A 51 0.27 6.81 7.98
N LEU A 52 -0.10 7.82 8.75
CA LEU A 52 0.87 8.72 9.39
C LEU A 52 1.08 8.26 10.83
N ARG A 53 2.32 7.93 11.19
CA ARG A 53 2.68 7.53 12.56
C ARG A 53 3.96 8.24 12.96
N ASN A 54 3.93 8.95 14.09
CA ASN A 54 5.10 9.65 14.64
C ASN A 54 5.80 10.58 13.61
N ASN A 55 4.99 11.35 12.87
CA ASN A 55 5.45 12.25 11.80
C ASN A 55 6.16 11.54 10.62
N ARG A 56 5.95 10.23 10.46
CA ARG A 56 6.43 9.44 9.33
C ARG A 56 5.28 8.79 8.60
N TYR A 57 5.33 8.87 7.28
CA TYR A 57 4.36 8.19 6.44
C TYR A 57 4.76 6.73 6.31
N ILE A 58 3.82 5.84 6.59
CA ILE A 58 3.95 4.40 6.44
C ILE A 58 3.02 4.02 5.31
N ILE A 59 3.59 3.42 4.27
CA ILE A 59 2.85 2.91 3.14
C ILE A 59 2.81 1.40 3.20
N ARG A 60 1.69 0.84 2.78
CA ARG A 60 1.53 -0.59 2.63
C ARG A 60 0.93 -0.87 1.28
N GLY A 61 1.60 -1.71 0.50
CA GLY A 61 1.14 -2.09 -0.83
C GLY A 61 1.49 -3.53 -1.15
N PRO A 62 0.97 -4.05 -2.26
CA PRO A 62 1.10 -5.45 -2.66
C PRO A 62 2.55 -5.92 -2.88
N TRP A 63 3.46 -5.01 -3.25
CA TRP A 63 4.89 -5.30 -3.43
C TRP A 63 5.75 -4.22 -2.77
N PRO A 64 7.01 -4.52 -2.39
CA PRO A 64 7.94 -3.50 -1.89
C PRO A 64 8.29 -2.52 -3.01
N LEU A 65 8.25 -1.22 -2.73
CA LEU A 65 8.75 -0.21 -3.66
C LEU A 65 10.28 -0.20 -3.64
N ASN A 66 10.86 -0.16 -4.83
CA ASN A 66 12.29 0.04 -4.99
C ASN A 66 12.68 1.49 -4.73
N GLN A 67 13.99 1.73 -4.57
CA GLN A 67 14.52 3.06 -4.30
C GLN A 67 14.19 4.06 -5.42
N ASP A 68 14.19 3.63 -6.68
CA ASP A 68 13.78 4.46 -7.83
C ASP A 68 12.30 4.86 -7.76
N GLU A 69 11.41 3.92 -7.41
CA GLU A 69 9.98 4.21 -7.27
C GLU A 69 9.71 5.14 -6.09
N LEU A 70 10.43 4.94 -4.97
CA LEU A 70 10.42 5.86 -3.83
C LEU A 70 10.92 7.25 -4.23
N GLN A 71 12.01 7.35 -4.99
CA GLN A 71 12.53 8.62 -5.48
C GLN A 71 11.55 9.30 -6.44
N GLN A 72 10.89 8.55 -7.31
CA GLN A 72 9.88 9.08 -8.22
C GLN A 72 8.67 9.57 -7.44
N LEU A 73 8.21 8.81 -6.45
CA LEU A 73 7.14 9.19 -5.53
C LEU A 73 7.51 10.45 -4.74
N GLU A 74 8.75 10.54 -4.27
CA GLU A 74 9.31 11.72 -3.63
C GLU A 74 9.38 12.90 -4.60
N LYS A 75 9.82 12.69 -5.83
CA LYS A 75 9.89 13.75 -6.84
C LYS A 75 8.49 14.29 -7.14
N ASP A 76 7.50 13.42 -7.36
CA ASP A 76 6.12 13.82 -7.65
C ASP A 76 5.46 14.52 -6.44
N ALA A 77 5.72 14.04 -5.23
CA ALA A 77 5.19 14.64 -4.00
C ALA A 77 5.96 15.89 -3.51
N TYR A 78 7.18 16.13 -3.97
CA TYR A 78 8.04 17.23 -3.54
C TYR A 78 8.26 18.30 -4.64
N GLN A 79 8.08 18.00 -5.93
CA GLN A 79 8.28 18.95 -7.04
C GLN A 79 7.29 20.13 -7.08
N HIS A 80 6.40 20.26 -6.10
CA HIS A 80 5.52 21.43 -6.02
C HIS A 80 6.18 22.69 -5.43
N TYR A 81 7.52 22.76 -5.37
CA TYR A 81 8.28 23.92 -4.85
C TYR A 81 9.55 24.25 -5.65
N ASP A 82 9.54 24.03 -6.96
CA ASP A 82 10.54 24.63 -7.87
C ASP A 82 9.79 25.40 -8.97
N ASP A 83 9.06 26.43 -8.54
CA ASP A 83 8.65 27.55 -9.37
C ASP A 83 9.23 28.82 -8.73
N TYR A 84 10.55 29.01 -8.92
CA TYR A 84 11.17 30.33 -8.96
C TYR A 84 12.56 30.31 -9.62
#